data_AF-A0A4V1UPM2-F1
#
_entry.id   AF-A0A4V1UPM2-F1
#
_cell.length_a   1.000
_cell.length_b   1.000
_cell.length_c   1.000
_cell.angle_alpha   90.00
_cell.angle_beta   90.00
_cell.angle_gamma   90.00
#
_symmetry.space_group_name_H-M   'P 1'
#
loop_
_entity.id
_entity.type
_entity.pdbx_description
1 polymer ?
#
loop_
_entity_poly.entity_id
_entity_poly.type
_entity_poly.pdbx_seq_one_letter_code
_entity_poly.pdbx_strand_id
1 'polypeptide(L)' 'TMVNATGQTVYSSAVSGFVGKFNRRIGKSGLPSGMYLLQIRHGKEFFVKKVMVSL' A
#
# COMPACT_ATOMS: atom_id res chain seq x y z
N THR A 1 -2.29 -0.09 -3.57
CA THR A 1 -3.13 -0.96 -2.72
C THR A 1 -2.29 -1.57 -1.61
N MET A 2 -2.89 -1.86 -0.46
CA MET A 2 -2.26 -2.64 0.61
C MET A 2 -3.14 -3.84 0.94
N VAL A 3 -2.51 -5.00 1.07
CA VAL A 3 -3.17 -6.30 1.28
C VAL A 3 -2.59 -6.95 2.53
N ASN A 4 -3.44 -7.52 3.39
CA ASN A 4 -2.99 -8.23 4.59
C ASN A 4 -2.62 -9.71 4.28
N ALA A 5 -2.20 -10.46 5.30
CA ALA A 5 -1.78 -11.85 5.15
C ALA A 5 -2.90 -12.81 4.66
N THR A 6 -4.17 -12.45 4.81
CA THR A 6 -5.31 -13.26 4.32
C THR A 6 -5.68 -12.93 2.88
N GLY A 7 -4.98 -11.98 2.23
CA GLY A 7 -5.30 -11.53 0.87
C GLY A 7 -6.38 -10.44 0.82
N GLN A 8 -6.87 -9.96 1.96
CA GLN A 8 -7.85 -8.87 2.00
C GLN A 8 -7.18 -7.53 1.70
N THR A 9 -7.78 -6.75 0.80
CA THR A 9 -7.38 -5.36 0.57
C THR A 9 -7.84 -4.49 1.75
N VAL A 10 -6.88 -3.89 2.45
CA VAL A 10 -7.13 -3.02 3.62
C VAL A 10 -6.97 -1.54 3.31
N TYR A 11 -6.36 -1.21 2.16
CA TYR A 11 -6.20 0.17 1.70
C TYR A 11 -6.11 0.21 0.18
N SER A 12 -6.80 1.16 -0.44
CA SER A 12 -6.70 1.44 -1.87
C SER A 12 -6.70 2.94 -2.12
N SER A 13 -5.87 3.37 -3.07
CA SER A 13 -5.83 4.75 -3.54
C SER A 13 -5.26 4.75 -4.96
N ALA A 14 -5.81 5.61 -5.80
CA ALA A 14 -5.36 5.86 -7.15
C ALA A 14 -5.19 7.36 -7.34
N VAL A 15 -4.13 7.74 -8.06
CA VAL A 15 -3.85 9.12 -8.46
C VAL A 15 -3.52 9.10 -9.94
N SER A 16 -4.27 9.84 -10.75
CA SER A 16 -4.09 9.91 -12.19
C SER A 16 -3.06 10.98 -12.56
N GLY A 17 -2.37 10.79 -13.70
CA GLY A 17 -1.53 11.82 -14.32
C GLY A 17 -0.32 12.27 -13.49
N PHE A 18 0.08 11.49 -12.49
CA PHE A 18 1.19 11.85 -11.62
C PHE A 18 2.55 11.74 -12.35
N VAL A 19 3.38 12.77 -12.24
CA VAL A 19 4.76 12.80 -12.75
C VAL A 19 5.68 13.33 -11.64
N GLY A 20 6.80 12.63 -11.36
CA GLY A 20 7.81 13.06 -10.40
C GLY A 20 7.92 12.18 -9.15
N LYS A 21 8.14 12.78 -7.96
CA LYS A 21 8.23 12.08 -6.66
C LYS A 21 6.91 12.08 -5.89
N PHE A 22 6.36 10.90 -5.62
CA PHE A 22 5.09 10.75 -4.91
C PHE A 22 5.34 10.42 -3.44
N ASN A 23 4.89 11.30 -2.54
CA ASN A 23 4.95 11.09 -1.10
C ASN A 23 3.53 11.12 -0.51
N ARG A 24 3.09 10.02 0.09
CA ARG A 24 1.78 9.93 0.76
C ARG A 24 1.90 9.20 2.08
N ARG A 25 1.39 9.83 3.14
CA ARG A 25 1.24 9.21 4.46
C ARG A 25 -0.03 8.36 4.48
N ILE A 26 0.09 7.08 4.82
CA ILE A 26 -1.04 6.18 5.06
C ILE A 26 -1.22 6.09 6.58
N GLY A 27 -2.42 6.38 7.07
CA GLY A 27 -2.72 6.30 8.50
C GLY A 27 -2.73 4.85 8.98
N LYS A 28 -2.22 4.60 10.19
CA LYS A 28 -2.22 3.26 10.81
C LYS A 28 -3.52 2.89 11.54
N SER A 29 -4.45 3.84 11.66
CA SER A 29 -5.65 3.66 12.49
C SER A 29 -6.51 2.51 11.97
N GLY A 30 -6.82 1.56 12.84
CA GLY A 30 -7.65 0.40 12.50
C GLY A 30 -6.93 -0.71 11.71
N LEU A 31 -5.62 -0.61 11.48
CA LEU A 31 -4.83 -1.70 10.91
C LEU A 31 -4.26 -2.59 12.04
N PRO A 32 -4.65 -3.87 12.12
CA PRO A 32 -4.05 -4.79 13.08
C PRO A 32 -2.54 -4.93 12.88
N SER A 33 -1.81 -5.25 13.94
CA SER A 33 -0.40 -5.66 13.82
C SER A 33 -0.27 -6.87 12.90
N GLY A 34 0.73 -6.87 12.03
CA GLY A 34 0.97 -7.99 11.13
C GLY A 34 1.73 -7.63 9.87
N MET A 35 1.81 -8.63 8.97
CA MET A 35 2.44 -8.48 7.67
C MET A 35 1.44 -8.02 6.61
N TYR A 36 1.90 -7.09 5.78
CA TYR A 36 1.16 -6.54 4.67
C TYR A 36 2.02 -6.52 3.41
N LEU A 37 1.36 -6.54 2.26
CA LEU A 37 1.96 -6.27 0.96
C LEU A 37 1.47 -4.91 0.48
N LEU A 38 2.39 -3.96 0.34
CA LEU A 38 2.16 -2.72 -0.41
C LEU A 38 2.39 -2.99 -1.89
N GLN A 39 1.37 -2.74 -2.69
CA GLN A 39 1.37 -2.91 -4.13
C GLN A 39 1.19 -1.55 -4.80
N ILE A 40 2.14 -1.17 -5.65
CA ILE A 40 2.10 0.07 -6.42
C ILE A 40 2.08 -0.31 -7.89
N ARG A 41 1.03 0.12 -8.61
CA ARG A 41 0.95 -0.02 -10.06
C ARG A 41 1.11 1.37 -10.67
N HIS A 42 2.07 1.53 -11.56
CA HIS A 42 2.35 2.80 -12.24
C HIS A 42 2.71 2.53 -13.70
N GLY A 43 1.85 2.98 -14.63
CA GLY A 43 1.98 2.62 -16.05
C GLY A 43 1.97 1.10 -16.24
N LYS A 44 3.04 0.57 -16.86
CA LYS A 44 3.25 -0.87 -17.07
C LYS A 44 4.00 -1.56 -15.91
N GLU A 45 4.43 -0.79 -14.91
CA GLU A 45 5.25 -1.30 -13.82
C GLU A 45 4.39 -1.69 -12.62
N PHE A 46 4.84 -2.75 -11.94
CA PHE A 46 4.22 -3.25 -10.73
C PHE A 46 5.28 -3.49 -9.67
N PHE A 47 5.16 -2.77 -8.56
CA PHE A 47 6.08 -2.85 -7.44
C PHE A 47 5.38 -3.47 -6.25
N VAL A 48 6.09 -4.37 -5.56
CA VAL A 48 5.60 -5.02 -4.34
C VAL A 48 6.61 -4.84 -3.23
N LYS A 49 6.14 -4.45 -2.05
CA LYS A 49 6.95 -4.35 -0.84
C LYS A 49 6.25 -4.99 0.34
N LYS A 50 6.94 -5.87 1.04
CA LYS A 50 6.50 -6.42 2.32
C LYS A 50 6.67 -5.36 3.42
N VAL A 51 5.62 -5.11 4.19
CA VAL A 51 5.57 -4.10 5.26
C VAL A 51 5.09 -4.78 6.53
N MET A 52 5.78 -4.55 7.64
CA MET A 52 5.33 -4.97 8.96
C MET A 52 4.69 -3.76 9.65
N VAL A 53 3.47 -3.94 10.13
CA VAL A 53 2.80 -2.96 10.99
C VAL A 53 2.82 -3.51 12.41
N SER A 54 3.26 -2.70 13.35
CA SER A 54 3.20 -2.95 14.79
C SER A 54 2.52 -1.76 15.48
N LEU A 55 1.81 -2.03 16.58
CA LEU A 55 1.16 -0.99 17.39
C LEU A 55 2.18 -0.11 18.11
#